data_AF-A0A516H6U3-F1
#
_entry.id   AF-A0A516H6U3-F1
#
_cell.length_a   1.000
_cell.length_b   1.000
_cell.length_c   1.000
_cell.angle_alpha   90.00
_cell.angle_beta   90.00
_cell.angle_gamma   90.00
#
_symmetry.space_group_name_H-M   'P 1'
#
loop_
_entity.id
_entity.type
_entity.pdbx_description
1 polymer ?
#
loop_
_entity_poly.entity_id
_entity_poly.type
_entity_poly.pdbx_seq_one_letter_code
_entity_poly.pdbx_strand_id
1 'polypeptide(L)'
;MADTLPPETEIRTVGVILERRKLDNPWKEFSWRPVQVLPGAPEVPPWTKLGEGEGWVQFYAGPAELALYRHESETYAYNIESAQPAVWVFLRNSDTEQGIALHGASVDPGEAHAHNDTGDDIVDFVPMPGQILDWMQDYVRRHPPTKEHYKRKRDRANPEALARRTRLYESDPLRQMPEDE
;
A
#
# COMPACT_ATOMS: atom_id res chain seq x y z
N MET A 1 -22.70 -7.55 -7.00
CA MET A 1 -23.06 -7.19 -5.61
C MET A 1 -22.56 -5.78 -5.43
N ALA A 2 -23.42 -4.81 -5.13
CA ALA A 2 -22.98 -3.44 -4.92
C ALA A 2 -22.23 -3.41 -3.59
N ASP A 3 -20.90 -3.32 -3.66
CA ASP A 3 -20.07 -3.17 -2.48
C ASP A 3 -20.46 -1.83 -1.86
N THR A 4 -21.20 -1.88 -0.76
CA THR A 4 -21.71 -0.66 -0.12
C THR A 4 -20.56 -0.10 0.69
N LEU A 5 -19.91 0.92 0.13
CA LEU A 5 -18.85 1.63 0.83
C LEU A 5 -19.34 2.09 2.21
N PRO A 6 -18.47 2.09 3.23
CA PRO A 6 -18.80 2.65 4.53
C PRO A 6 -19.43 4.05 4.39
N PRO A 7 -20.39 4.43 5.26
CA PRO A 7 -21.14 5.68 5.12
C PRO A 7 -20.27 6.95 5.22
N GLU A 8 -19.06 6.84 5.74
CA GLU A 8 -18.10 7.93 5.92
C GLU A 8 -16.97 7.90 4.86
N THR A 9 -17.14 7.11 3.79
CA THR A 9 -16.17 7.05 2.70
C THR A 9 -16.31 8.28 1.80
N GLU A 10 -15.18 8.92 1.52
CA GLU A 10 -15.10 9.98 0.52
C GLU A 10 -14.22 9.53 -0.64
N ILE A 11 -14.70 9.74 -1.86
CA ILE A 11 -13.98 9.40 -3.09
C ILE A 11 -13.78 10.66 -3.92
N ARG A 12 -12.58 10.79 -4.48
CA ARG A 12 -12.29 11.79 -5.52
C ARG A 12 -11.58 11.15 -6.70
N THR A 13 -12.06 11.48 -7.89
CA THR A 13 -11.37 11.15 -9.13
C THR A 13 -10.22 12.12 -9.35
N VAL A 14 -9.07 11.58 -9.74
CA VAL A 14 -7.86 12.32 -10.09
C VAL A 14 -7.34 11.87 -11.45
N GLY A 15 -6.61 12.75 -12.13
CA GLY A 15 -5.92 12.42 -13.37
C GLY A 15 -4.46 12.07 -13.10
N VAL A 16 -3.95 11.01 -13.73
CA VAL A 16 -2.54 10.61 -13.58
C VAL A 16 -1.77 10.91 -14.85
N ILE A 17 -0.59 11.54 -14.70
CA ILE A 17 0.35 11.77 -15.78
C ILE A 17 1.58 10.88 -15.57
N LEU A 18 1.90 10.10 -16.60
CA LEU A 18 3.10 9.27 -16.65
C LEU A 18 4.10 9.85 -17.65
N GLU A 19 5.37 9.72 -17.31
CA GLU A 19 6.49 10.00 -18.20
C GLU A 19 7.14 8.69 -18.65
N ARG A 20 7.26 8.52 -19.97
CA ARG A 20 8.14 7.53 -20.57
C ARG A 20 9.47 8.19 -20.85
N ARG A 21 10.56 7.67 -20.26
CA ARG A 21 11.91 8.20 -20.44
C ARG A 21 12.82 7.16 -21.07
N LYS A 22 13.55 7.53 -22.12
CA LYS A 22 14.56 6.68 -22.74
C LYS A 22 15.70 6.44 -21.74
N LEU A 23 16.12 5.19 -21.64
CA LEU A 23 17.25 4.78 -20.83
C LEU A 23 18.45 4.53 -21.74
N ASP A 24 19.64 4.85 -21.22
CA ASP A 24 20.90 4.43 -21.83
C ASP A 24 21.31 3.09 -21.19
N ASN A 25 20.62 2.02 -21.60
CA ASN A 25 20.71 0.69 -21.01
C ASN A 25 20.48 -0.39 -22.09
N PRO A 26 21.34 -1.41 -22.20
CA PRO A 26 21.20 -2.49 -23.20
C PRO A 26 20.03 -3.46 -22.95
N TRP A 27 19.43 -3.48 -21.77
CA TRP A 27 18.39 -4.43 -21.35
C TRP A 27 16.98 -3.83 -21.33
N LYS A 28 16.86 -2.50 -21.27
CA LYS A 28 15.56 -1.81 -21.20
C LYS A 28 15.67 -0.46 -21.89
N GLU A 29 14.86 -0.26 -22.92
CA GLU A 29 14.92 0.95 -23.75
C GLU A 29 14.30 2.17 -23.06
N PHE A 30 13.31 1.97 -22.19
CA PHE A 30 12.60 3.04 -21.51
C PHE A 30 12.15 2.68 -20.09
N SER A 31 12.02 3.68 -19.22
CA SER A 31 11.32 3.59 -17.94
C SER A 31 10.01 4.35 -17.99
N TRP A 32 9.06 3.90 -17.17
CA TRP A 32 7.82 4.59 -16.86
C TRP A 32 7.88 5.06 -15.42
N ARG A 33 7.41 6.28 -15.17
CA ARG A 33 7.20 6.81 -13.81
C ARG A 33 6.03 7.76 -13.78
N PRO A 34 5.28 7.84 -12.67
CA PRO A 34 4.37 8.95 -12.46
C PRO A 34 5.15 10.24 -12.26
N VAL A 35 4.64 11.33 -12.81
CA VAL A 35 5.26 12.66 -12.68
C VAL A 35 4.31 13.68 -12.09
N GLN A 36 3.00 13.49 -12.24
CA GLN A 36 2.01 14.39 -11.69
C GLN A 36 0.67 13.69 -11.48
N VAL A 37 -0.03 14.11 -10.43
CA VAL A 37 -1.45 13.84 -10.22
C VAL A 37 -2.20 15.17 -10.33
N LEU A 38 -3.28 15.17 -11.09
CA LEU A 38 -4.16 16.32 -11.30
C LEU A 38 -5.37 16.21 -10.36
N PRO A 39 -5.76 17.29 -9.67
CA PRO A 39 -7.06 17.35 -9.01
C PRO A 39 -8.17 17.27 -10.07
N GLY A 40 -8.95 16.18 -10.06
CA GLY A 40 -9.92 15.87 -11.12
C GLY A 40 -9.31 15.18 -12.34
N ALA A 41 -10.17 14.61 -13.17
CA ALA A 41 -9.79 13.96 -14.41
C ALA A 41 -10.13 14.85 -15.62
N PRO A 42 -9.16 15.19 -16.50
CA PRO A 42 -9.45 15.89 -17.73
C PRO A 42 -10.31 15.04 -18.68
N GLU A 43 -11.18 15.69 -19.46
CA GLU A 43 -12.03 15.06 -20.48
C GLU A 43 -11.24 14.75 -21.76
N VAL A 44 -10.15 14.00 -21.64
CA VAL A 44 -9.35 13.51 -22.77
C VAL A 44 -9.17 12.00 -22.64
N PRO A 45 -9.02 11.27 -23.76
CA PRO A 45 -8.80 9.83 -23.71
C PRO A 45 -7.53 9.46 -22.91
N PRO A 46 -7.53 8.34 -22.16
CA PRO A 46 -6.30 7.74 -21.65
C PRO A 46 -5.25 7.57 -22.75
N TRP A 47 -3.99 7.71 -22.37
CA TRP A 47 -2.81 7.71 -23.24
C TRP A 47 -2.71 8.87 -24.23
N THR A 48 -3.45 9.96 -24.00
CA THR A 48 -3.25 11.20 -24.75
C THR A 48 -1.85 11.78 -24.44
N LYS A 49 -1.03 11.99 -25.48
CA LYS A 49 0.27 12.66 -25.36
C LYS A 49 0.07 14.13 -24.96
N LEU A 50 0.72 14.54 -23.88
CA LEU A 50 0.64 15.90 -23.33
C LEU A 50 1.83 16.77 -23.70
N GLY A 51 3.01 16.15 -23.86
CA GLY A 51 4.23 16.86 -24.17
C GLY A 51 5.40 15.90 -24.38
N GLU A 52 6.49 16.42 -24.92
CA GLU A 52 7.75 15.69 -25.07
C GLU A 52 8.95 16.63 -25.02
N GLY A 53 10.11 16.04 -24.77
CA GLY A 53 11.39 16.71 -24.84
C GLY A 53 12.50 15.71 -25.14
N GLU A 54 13.75 16.09 -24.87
CA GLU A 54 14.89 15.23 -25.13
C GLU A 54 14.85 13.96 -24.28
N GLY A 55 14.55 12.83 -24.94
CA GLY A 55 14.52 11.52 -24.31
C GLY A 55 13.31 11.26 -23.41
N TRP A 56 12.28 12.12 -23.39
CA TRP A 56 11.07 11.88 -22.59
C TRP A 56 9.79 12.27 -23.32
N VAL A 57 8.70 11.57 -23.01
CA VAL A 57 7.33 11.87 -23.47
C VAL A 57 6.37 11.70 -22.30
N GLN A 58 5.47 12.66 -22.10
CA GLN A 58 4.44 12.61 -21.06
C GLN A 58 3.07 12.30 -21.65
N PHE A 59 2.34 11.45 -20.96
CA PHE A 59 1.01 11.00 -21.33
C PHE A 59 0.05 11.19 -20.15
N TYR A 60 -1.18 11.59 -20.47
CA TYR A 60 -2.29 11.41 -19.55
C TYR A 60 -2.62 9.92 -19.50
N ALA A 61 -2.24 9.21 -18.44
CA ALA A 61 -2.44 7.77 -18.35
C ALA A 61 -3.89 7.39 -18.08
N GLY A 62 -4.67 8.29 -17.49
CA GLY A 62 -6.09 8.10 -17.25
C GLY A 62 -6.53 8.57 -15.87
N PRO A 63 -7.83 8.37 -15.55
CA PRO A 63 -8.39 8.63 -14.24
C PRO A 63 -8.01 7.54 -13.24
N ALA A 64 -7.88 7.92 -11.96
CA ALA A 64 -7.83 7.02 -10.82
C ALA A 64 -8.74 7.55 -9.71
N GLU A 65 -9.20 6.68 -8.81
CA GLU A 65 -9.99 7.06 -7.64
C GLU A 65 -9.12 7.05 -6.40
N LEU A 66 -9.13 8.15 -5.65
CA LEU A 66 -8.62 8.19 -4.28
C LEU A 66 -9.81 7.99 -3.34
N ALA A 67 -9.72 7.02 -2.44
CA ALA A 67 -10.73 6.75 -1.44
C ALA A 67 -10.18 7.01 -0.04
N LEU A 68 -10.98 7.65 0.80
CA LEU A 68 -10.69 7.83 2.22
C LEU A 68 -11.70 7.04 3.05
N TYR A 69 -11.18 6.26 3.99
CA TYR A 69 -11.95 5.44 4.92
C TYR A 69 -11.67 5.86 6.36
N ARG A 70 -12.73 5.92 7.17
CA ARG A 70 -12.64 6.37 8.57
C ARG A 70 -11.59 5.61 9.38
N HIS A 71 -11.49 4.31 9.18
CA HIS A 71 -10.61 3.43 9.97
C HIS A 71 -9.12 3.60 9.62
N GLU A 72 -8.81 4.25 8.51
CA GLU A 72 -7.45 4.55 8.04
C GLU A 72 -7.04 6.00 8.34
N SER A 73 -7.86 6.77 9.07
CA SER A 73 -7.55 8.20 9.34
C SER A 73 -6.19 8.45 9.99
N GLU A 74 -5.64 7.47 10.73
CA GLU A 74 -4.28 7.52 11.28
C GLU A 74 -3.20 7.50 10.18
N THR A 75 -3.35 6.69 9.14
CA THR A 75 -2.39 6.59 8.02
C THR A 75 -2.41 7.87 7.18
N TYR A 76 -3.58 8.46 6.99
CA TYR A 76 -3.72 9.75 6.30
C TYR A 76 -3.06 10.88 7.07
N ALA A 77 -3.28 10.96 8.39
CA ALA A 77 -2.62 11.94 9.25
C ALA A 77 -1.09 11.81 9.17
N TYR A 78 -0.56 10.58 9.20
CA TYR A 78 0.86 10.33 9.03
C TYR A 78 1.40 10.79 7.67
N ASN A 79 0.68 10.54 6.57
CA ASN A 79 1.07 11.03 5.25
C ASN A 79 1.09 12.57 5.19
N ILE A 80 0.06 13.23 5.74
CA ILE A 80 -0.05 14.70 5.80
C ILE A 80 1.11 15.32 6.59
N GLU A 81 1.51 14.72 7.71
CA GLU A 81 2.57 15.20 8.59
C GLU A 81 3.99 14.83 8.11
N SER A 82 4.09 13.99 7.08
CA SER A 82 5.37 13.57 6.52
C SER A 82 6.12 14.76 5.90
N ALA A 83 7.45 14.63 5.76
CA ALA A 83 8.26 15.65 5.11
C ALA A 83 7.89 15.90 3.64
N GLN A 84 7.27 14.91 2.99
CA GLN A 84 6.81 14.98 1.61
C GLN A 84 5.49 14.21 1.47
N PRO A 85 4.34 14.85 1.76
CA PRO A 85 3.04 14.23 1.53
C PRO A 85 2.92 13.82 0.07
N ALA A 86 2.47 12.59 -0.15
CA ALA A 86 2.52 11.97 -1.46
C ALA A 86 1.22 11.25 -1.85
N VAL A 87 1.03 11.11 -3.16
CA VAL A 87 0.07 10.19 -3.76
C VAL A 87 0.87 9.05 -4.37
N TRP A 88 0.61 7.82 -3.95
CA TRP A 88 1.17 6.63 -4.56
C TRP A 88 0.37 6.28 -5.81
N VAL A 89 1.08 5.88 -6.85
CA VAL A 89 0.51 5.44 -8.12
C VAL A 89 0.97 4.01 -8.36
N PHE A 90 0.01 3.16 -8.69
CA PHE A 90 0.23 1.75 -8.96
C PHE A 90 0.16 1.53 -10.46
N LEU A 91 1.23 0.99 -11.03
CA LEU A 91 1.34 0.65 -12.44
C LEU A 91 1.50 -0.85 -12.60
N ARG A 92 0.90 -1.44 -13.62
CA ARG A 92 1.02 -2.87 -13.92
C ARG A 92 1.43 -3.08 -15.36
N ASN A 93 2.29 -4.07 -15.60
CA ASN A 93 2.60 -4.48 -16.97
C ASN A 93 1.32 -4.91 -17.70
N SER A 94 1.23 -4.57 -18.98
CA SER A 94 0.00 -4.75 -19.76
C SER A 94 0.34 -5.10 -21.21
N ASP A 95 -0.53 -5.87 -21.86
CA ASP A 95 -0.43 -6.22 -23.29
C ASP A 95 -0.90 -5.08 -24.23
N THR A 96 -1.12 -3.88 -23.68
CA THR A 96 -1.43 -2.67 -24.46
C THR A 96 -0.21 -2.14 -25.21
N GLU A 97 -0.42 -1.23 -26.16
CA GLU A 97 0.66 -0.61 -26.94
C GLU A 97 1.75 0.02 -26.06
N GLN A 98 1.37 0.58 -24.91
CA GLN A 98 2.31 1.23 -23.99
C GLN A 98 3.12 0.25 -23.14
N GLY A 99 2.71 -1.03 -23.09
CA GLY A 99 3.35 -2.07 -22.26
C GLY A 99 3.09 -1.92 -20.75
N ILE A 100 2.32 -0.91 -20.34
CA ILE A 100 2.02 -0.58 -18.95
C ILE A 100 0.60 -0.02 -18.86
N ALA A 101 -0.08 -0.29 -17.75
CA ALA A 101 -1.40 0.24 -17.43
C ALA A 101 -1.38 0.95 -16.06
N LEU A 102 -2.17 2.02 -15.94
CA LEU A 102 -2.51 2.59 -14.65
C LEU A 102 -3.43 1.61 -13.91
N HIS A 103 -2.97 1.10 -12.77
CA HIS A 103 -3.74 0.19 -11.94
C HIS A 103 -4.59 0.93 -10.91
N GLY A 104 -4.04 2.00 -10.32
CA GLY A 104 -4.74 2.81 -9.32
C GLY A 104 -3.85 3.88 -8.70
N ALA A 105 -4.38 4.59 -7.72
CA ALA A 105 -3.64 5.52 -6.90
C ALA A 105 -4.19 5.52 -5.47
N SER A 106 -3.34 5.81 -4.50
CA SER A 106 -3.73 5.90 -3.09
C SER A 106 -2.99 7.00 -2.36
N VAL A 107 -3.59 7.48 -1.28
CA VAL A 107 -2.98 8.40 -0.32
C VAL A 107 -2.70 7.71 1.02
N ASP A 108 -2.95 6.40 1.12
CA ASP A 108 -2.58 5.56 2.25
C ASP A 108 -1.19 4.93 2.01
N PRO A 109 -0.18 5.27 2.83
CA PRO A 109 1.12 4.59 2.80
C PRO A 109 1.02 3.08 3.06
N GLY A 110 0.10 2.63 3.91
CA GLY A 110 -0.14 1.23 4.25
C GLY A 110 -0.63 0.41 3.05
N GLU A 111 -1.55 0.97 2.26
CA GLU A 111 -2.00 0.36 1.01
C GLU A 111 -0.84 0.27 -0.01
N ALA A 112 -0.04 1.33 -0.13
CA ALA A 112 1.13 1.33 -0.99
C ALA A 112 2.16 0.25 -0.61
N HIS A 113 2.37 0.03 0.69
CA HIS A 113 3.21 -1.07 1.18
C HIS A 113 2.64 -2.44 0.81
N ALA A 114 1.33 -2.65 0.93
CA ALA A 114 0.69 -3.92 0.57
C ALA A 114 0.80 -4.24 -0.94
N HIS A 115 0.66 -3.23 -1.81
CA HIS A 115 0.90 -3.38 -3.24
C HIS A 115 2.34 -3.78 -3.55
N ASN A 116 3.32 -3.18 -2.86
CA ASN A 116 4.73 -3.49 -3.05
C ASN A 116 5.09 -4.93 -2.62
N ASP A 117 4.45 -5.44 -1.56
CA ASP A 117 4.70 -6.80 -1.05
C ASP A 117 4.15 -7.91 -1.97
N THR A 118 3.17 -7.60 -2.82
CA THR A 118 2.57 -8.56 -3.76
C THR A 118 3.46 -8.78 -4.99
N GLY A 119 4.32 -7.81 -5.34
CA GLY A 119 5.36 -7.92 -6.38
C GLY A 119 4.88 -7.80 -7.84
N ASP A 120 3.57 -7.76 -8.08
CA ASP A 120 2.98 -7.63 -9.41
C ASP A 120 2.88 -6.18 -9.90
N ASP A 121 2.95 -5.21 -8.98
CA ASP A 121 2.77 -3.79 -9.25
C ASP A 121 4.07 -3.01 -9.11
N ILE A 122 4.27 -2.06 -10.02
CA ILE A 122 5.26 -1.00 -9.90
C ILE A 122 4.62 0.11 -9.08
N VAL A 123 5.16 0.33 -7.89
CA VAL A 123 4.71 1.38 -6.97
C VAL A 123 5.70 2.53 -7.00
N ASP A 124 5.22 3.72 -7.33
CA ASP A 124 5.99 4.97 -7.27
C ASP A 124 5.07 6.09 -6.77
N PHE A 125 5.61 7.27 -6.46
CA PHE A 125 4.85 8.34 -5.84
C PHE A 125 5.12 9.70 -6.45
N VAL A 126 4.16 10.60 -6.30
CA VAL A 126 4.29 12.01 -6.70
C VAL A 126 3.98 12.93 -5.51
N PRO A 127 4.57 14.14 -5.47
CA PRO A 127 4.18 15.14 -4.48
C PRO A 127 2.68 15.41 -4.51
N MET A 128 2.06 15.42 -3.34
CA MET A 128 0.61 15.60 -3.20
C MET A 128 0.18 17.02 -3.65
N PRO A 129 -0.74 17.13 -4.61
CA PRO A 129 -1.33 18.41 -4.97
C PRO A 129 -2.05 19.07 -3.79
N GLY A 130 -1.94 20.40 -3.66
CA GLY A 130 -2.53 21.14 -2.53
C GLY A 130 -4.03 20.90 -2.35
N GLN A 131 -4.80 20.78 -3.43
CA GLN A 131 -6.24 20.49 -3.34
C GLN A 131 -6.55 19.10 -2.75
N ILE A 132 -5.68 18.11 -2.99
CA ILE A 132 -5.82 16.77 -2.41
C ILE A 132 -5.41 16.82 -0.93
N LEU A 133 -4.35 17.55 -0.60
CA LEU A 133 -3.90 17.75 0.77
C LEU A 133 -4.98 18.44 1.62
N ASP A 134 -5.58 19.53 1.13
CA ASP A 134 -6.64 20.26 1.81
C ASP A 134 -7.87 19.37 2.07
N TRP A 135 -8.23 18.55 1.08
CA TRP A 135 -9.31 17.58 1.20
C TRP A 135 -9.02 16.52 2.27
N MET A 136 -7.82 15.94 2.26
CA MET A 136 -7.42 14.97 3.27
C MET A 136 -7.36 15.58 4.67
N GLN A 137 -6.83 16.80 4.81
CA GLN A 137 -6.79 17.51 6.09
C GLN A 137 -8.19 17.78 6.64
N ASP A 138 -9.14 18.16 5.78
CA ASP A 138 -10.53 18.33 6.17
C ASP A 138 -11.18 17.02 6.60
N TYR A 139 -10.93 15.95 5.86
CA TYR A 139 -11.40 14.61 6.21
C TYR A 139 -10.89 14.18 7.59
N VAL A 140 -9.58 14.22 7.80
CA VAL A 140 -8.94 13.85 9.08
C VAL A 140 -9.43 14.74 10.23
N ARG A 141 -9.70 16.03 9.99
CA ARG A 141 -10.27 16.93 10.99
C ARG A 141 -11.68 16.50 11.43
N ARG A 142 -12.51 16.04 10.50
CA ARG A 142 -13.88 15.54 10.77
C ARG A 142 -13.88 14.12 11.32
N HIS A 143 -12.89 13.32 10.96
CA HIS A 143 -12.71 11.94 11.39
C HIS A 143 -11.33 11.74 12.06
N PRO A 144 -11.06 12.32 13.24
CA PRO A 144 -9.75 12.21 13.86
C PRO A 144 -9.38 10.75 14.16
N PRO A 145 -8.07 10.39 14.09
CA PRO A 145 -7.60 9.07 14.48
C PRO A 145 -8.10 8.69 15.87
N THR A 146 -8.59 7.46 16.02
CA THR A 146 -9.12 7.01 17.32
C THR A 146 -7.95 6.81 18.27
N LYS A 147 -7.93 7.55 19.39
CA LYS A 147 -6.87 7.48 20.41
C LYS A 147 -6.96 6.21 21.27
N GLU A 148 -6.85 5.01 20.71
CA GLU A 148 -6.63 3.82 21.55
C GLU A 148 -6.18 2.58 20.76
N HIS A 149 -4.88 2.49 20.46
CA HIS A 149 -4.26 1.20 20.18
C HIS A 149 -3.61 0.68 21.47
N TYR A 150 -4.40 0.00 22.32
CA TYR A 150 -3.84 -0.89 23.33
C TYR A 150 -3.11 -2.02 22.59
N LYS A 151 -1.80 -1.86 22.40
CA LYS A 151 -0.94 -2.97 21.97
C LYS A 151 -1.15 -4.09 22.98
N ARG A 152 -1.77 -5.20 22.58
CA ARG A 152 -1.67 -6.44 23.36
C ARG A 152 -0.18 -6.77 23.43
N LYS A 153 0.42 -6.59 24.60
CA LYS A 153 1.71 -7.20 24.90
C LYS A 153 1.55 -8.67 24.57
N ARG A 154 2.29 -9.15 23.56
CA ARG A 154 2.43 -10.58 23.34
C ARG A 154 3.04 -11.12 24.61
N ASP A 155 2.26 -11.84 25.41
CA ASP A 155 2.84 -12.60 26.52
C ASP A 155 3.93 -13.46 25.91
N ARG A 156 5.15 -13.29 26.42
CA ARG A 156 6.30 -14.08 26.00
C ARG A 156 5.88 -15.54 26.18
N ALA A 157 5.80 -16.29 25.08
CA ALA A 157 5.64 -17.73 25.17
C ALA A 157 6.76 -18.23 26.07
N ASN A 158 6.40 -18.79 27.23
CA ASN A 158 7.38 -19.32 28.17
C ASN A 158 8.11 -20.49 27.47
N PRO A 159 9.42 -20.37 27.18
CA PRO A 159 10.15 -21.43 26.47
C PRO A 159 10.20 -22.74 27.27
N GLU A 160 9.99 -22.70 28.59
CA GLU A 160 9.95 -23.88 29.45
C GLU A 160 8.57 -24.58 29.49
N ALA A 161 7.53 -24.02 28.86
CA ALA A 161 6.20 -24.63 28.85
C ALA A 161 6.17 -26.00 28.16
N LEU A 162 7.12 -26.28 27.25
CA LEU A 162 7.29 -27.60 26.61
C LEU A 162 8.26 -28.53 27.37
N ALA A 163 9.01 -28.04 28.35
CA ALA A 163 10.08 -28.81 29.01
C ALA A 163 9.58 -29.72 30.13
N ARG A 164 8.33 -29.57 30.59
CA ARG A 164 7.75 -30.45 31.63
C ARG A 164 7.08 -31.69 31.04
N ARG A 165 7.83 -32.47 30.27
CA ARG A 165 7.39 -33.83 29.95
C ARG A 165 8.51 -34.80 29.58
N THR A 166 9.60 -34.84 30.36
CA THR A 166 10.51 -35.99 30.36
C THR A 166 11.28 -36.00 31.68
N ARG A 167 10.82 -36.82 32.63
CA ARG A 167 11.57 -37.51 33.71
C ARG A 167 10.54 -38.12 34.67
N LEU A 168 9.88 -39.19 34.23
CA LEU A 168 9.07 -40.05 35.10
C LEU A 168 9.40 -41.54 34.90
N TYR A 169 10.57 -41.86 34.33
CA TYR A 169 10.95 -43.24 34.03
C TYR A 169 12.31 -43.70 34.56
N GLU A 170 12.93 -42.97 35.49
CA GLU A 170 14.29 -43.33 35.95
C GLU A 170 14.47 -43.41 37.47
N SER A 171 13.38 -43.57 38.23
CA SER A 171 13.50 -43.93 39.65
C SER A 171 12.26 -44.68 40.12
N ASP A 172 12.14 -45.94 39.74
CA ASP A 172 11.32 -46.90 40.48
C ASP A 172 12.23 -48.01 41.05
N PRO A 173 12.59 -47.96 42.35
CA PRO A 173 13.44 -48.96 42.98
C PRO A 173 12.71 -50.25 43.38
N LEU A 174 11.45 -50.47 42.98
CA LEU A 174 10.63 -51.58 43.49
C LEU A 174 10.26 -52.64 42.45
N ARG A 175 11.21 -53.03 41.59
CA ARG A 175 11.15 -54.35 40.92
C ARG A 175 11.94 -55.38 41.73
N GLN A 176 11.51 -55.63 42.97
CA GLN A 176 11.80 -56.89 43.64
C GLN A 176 10.78 -57.92 43.12
N MET A 177 11.26 -58.94 42.44
CA MET A 177 10.50 -60.18 42.23
C MET A 177 10.48 -60.93 43.56
N PRO A 178 9.32 -61.32 44.08
CA PRO A 178 9.24 -62.48 44.96
C PRO A 178 9.03 -63.72 44.10
N GLU A 179 9.99 -64.64 44.21
CA GLU A 179 9.81 -66.07 43.89
C GLU A 179 8.85 -66.71 44.92
N ASP A 180 8.19 -67.77 44.46
CA ASP A 180 7.48 -68.84 45.18
C ASP A 180 6.06 -68.59 45.74
N GLU A 181 5.06 -69.18 45.08
CA GLU A 181 4.53 -70.53 45.42
C GLU A 181 4.04 -71.27 44.16
#